data_AF-A0A0F9PC03-F1
#
_entry.id   AF-A0A0F9PC03-F1
#
_cell.length_a   1.000
_cell.length_b   1.000
_cell.length_c   1.000
_cell.angle_alpha   90.00
_cell.angle_beta   90.00
_cell.angle_gamma   90.00
#
_symmetry.space_group_name_H-M   'P 1'
#
loop_
_entity.id
_entity.type
_entity.pdbx_description
1 polymer ?
#
loop_
_entity_poly.entity_id
_entity_poly.type
_entity_poly.pdbx_seq_one_letter_code
_entity_poly.pdbx_strand_id
1 'polypeptide(L)'
;MSEENTEQASPEETTSKETETEEQSKEQPFSDEQEARMQQLMVEATSKAKEEGKREMQGVKDREVAEANRKTRAAQNEASSYRTSFGTLDEDTQKDIELARYREQDKYHQNSAQEEAQKQQEDAFYQRMNEGVLSSLDSLGIQRDDKRIDWGTGSQDYIEARSRLDASVAKIISSDRKDADDKLKDDFKSLESTLRKELNLDSVDTTAGGGNSETDDFHSRVSNPNHKLTKKDIQDAREKGII
;
A
#
# COMPACT_ATOMS: atom_id res chain seq x y z
N MET A 1 -34.89 -21.27 -36.77
CA MET A 1 -35.02 -20.02 -36.00
C MET A 1 -33.63 -19.76 -35.46
N SER A 2 -32.76 -19.30 -36.36
CA SER A 2 -32.48 -17.88 -36.61
C SER A 2 -31.44 -17.42 -35.58
N GLU A 3 -30.16 -17.51 -35.93
CA GLU A 3 -29.41 -16.45 -36.66
C GLU A 3 -29.04 -15.34 -35.65
N GLU A 4 -27.76 -15.27 -35.27
CA GLU A 4 -26.74 -14.37 -35.85
C GLU A 4 -26.70 -13.02 -35.09
N ASN A 5 -25.59 -12.27 -34.99
CA ASN A 5 -24.15 -12.55 -35.16
C ASN A 5 -23.39 -11.38 -34.45
N THR A 6 -22.04 -11.43 -34.41
CA THR A 6 -21.08 -10.28 -34.35
C THR A 6 -21.39 -9.01 -33.50
N GLU A 7 -20.57 -8.58 -32.54
CA GLU A 7 -19.15 -8.18 -32.61
C GLU A 7 -18.90 -6.70 -33.05
N GLN A 8 -17.97 -6.05 -32.33
CA GLN A 8 -17.10 -4.91 -32.71
C GLN A 8 -17.53 -3.41 -32.67
N ALA A 9 -16.51 -2.63 -32.28
CA ALA A 9 -16.04 -1.34 -32.81
C ALA A 9 -16.69 0.01 -32.42
N SER A 10 -15.90 0.80 -31.69
CA SER A 10 -15.59 2.23 -31.95
C SER A 10 -14.47 2.28 -33.04
N PRO A 11 -14.43 3.22 -34.01
CA PRO A 11 -14.14 4.68 -33.87
C PRO A 11 -15.24 5.56 -34.54
N GLU A 12 -15.16 6.84 -34.92
CA GLU A 12 -14.12 7.90 -35.14
C GLU A 12 -14.54 9.23 -34.42
N GLU A 13 -13.74 10.27 -34.15
CA GLU A 13 -13.00 11.21 -35.04
C GLU A 13 -13.92 11.87 -36.11
N THR A 14 -14.11 13.20 -36.24
CA THR A 14 -13.15 14.32 -36.20
C THR A 14 -13.82 15.72 -36.07
N THR A 15 -13.11 16.66 -35.43
CA THR A 15 -12.87 18.08 -35.81
C THR A 15 -14.04 19.05 -36.16
N SER A 16 -14.23 20.12 -35.38
CA SER A 16 -13.86 21.51 -35.79
C SER A 16 -14.28 22.66 -34.85
N LYS A 17 -13.28 23.51 -34.57
CA LYS A 17 -13.30 24.98 -34.37
C LYS A 17 -13.81 25.64 -33.09
N GLU A 18 -12.92 26.51 -32.59
CA GLU A 18 -13.15 27.58 -31.63
C GLU A 18 -14.17 28.61 -32.13
N THR A 19 -14.82 29.29 -31.20
CA THR A 19 -14.85 30.76 -31.24
C THR A 19 -14.85 31.29 -29.81
N GLU A 20 -13.81 32.03 -29.44
CA GLU A 20 -13.82 32.82 -28.20
C GLU A 20 -14.89 33.91 -28.28
N THR A 21 -15.63 34.12 -27.20
CA THR A 21 -16.17 35.45 -26.91
C THR A 21 -16.27 35.62 -25.39
N GLU A 22 -15.29 36.30 -24.80
CA GLU A 22 -15.52 37.02 -23.55
C GLU A 22 -16.62 38.04 -23.83
N GLU A 23 -17.79 37.91 -23.20
CA GLU A 23 -18.67 39.06 -23.04
C GLU A 23 -19.23 39.11 -21.63
N GLN A 24 -18.87 40.19 -20.93
CA GLN A 24 -19.26 40.47 -19.55
C GLN A 24 -20.78 40.66 -19.43
N SER A 25 -21.51 39.60 -19.12
CA SER A 25 -22.92 39.71 -18.70
C SER A 25 -22.98 40.16 -17.24
N LYS A 26 -23.16 41.47 -17.09
CA LYS A 26 -23.44 42.18 -15.82
C LYS A 26 -24.45 41.45 -14.96
N GLU A 27 -24.26 41.55 -13.64
CA GLU A 27 -25.26 41.22 -12.62
C GLU A 27 -26.62 41.84 -13.02
N GLN A 28 -27.57 41.01 -13.45
CA GLN A 28 -28.97 41.40 -13.42
C GLN A 28 -29.41 41.32 -11.96
N PRO A 29 -29.93 42.40 -11.36
CA PRO A 29 -30.66 42.25 -10.11
C PRO A 29 -31.84 41.30 -10.37
N PHE A 30 -32.07 40.35 -9.46
CA PHE A 30 -33.31 39.59 -9.47
C PHE A 30 -34.48 40.57 -9.48
N SER A 31 -35.51 40.30 -10.28
CA SER A 31 -36.75 41.10 -10.20
C SER A 31 -37.28 41.05 -8.77
N ASP A 32 -37.85 42.15 -8.26
CA ASP A 32 -38.46 42.20 -6.92
C ASP A 32 -39.44 41.04 -6.68
N GLU A 33 -40.13 40.58 -7.74
CA GLU A 33 -41.02 39.41 -7.70
C GLU A 33 -40.28 38.07 -7.59
N GLN A 34 -39.08 37.94 -8.19
CA GLN A 34 -38.24 36.76 -8.06
C GLN A 34 -37.59 36.70 -6.68
N GLU A 35 -37.13 37.82 -6.15
CA GLU A 35 -36.60 37.88 -4.79
C GLU A 35 -37.70 37.60 -3.75
N ALA A 36 -38.89 38.20 -3.89
CA ALA A 36 -40.02 37.92 -3.01
C ALA A 36 -40.42 36.42 -3.03
N ARG A 37 -40.42 35.77 -4.20
CA ARG A 37 -40.66 34.32 -4.30
C ARG A 37 -39.55 33.49 -3.66
N MET A 38 -38.30 33.90 -3.79
CA MET A 38 -37.15 33.23 -3.17
C MET A 38 -37.16 33.37 -1.64
N GLN A 39 -37.48 34.56 -1.13
CA GLN A 39 -37.70 34.81 0.30
C GLN A 39 -38.88 33.98 0.83
N GLN A 40 -40.00 33.92 0.10
CA GLN A 40 -41.15 33.09 0.48
C GLN A 40 -40.81 31.60 0.52
N LEU A 41 -40.08 31.08 -0.48
CA LEU A 41 -39.61 29.70 -0.52
C LEU A 41 -38.64 29.40 0.63
N MET A 42 -37.74 30.33 0.98
CA MET A 42 -36.85 30.19 2.13
C MET A 42 -37.61 30.21 3.46
N VAL A 43 -38.65 31.03 3.60
CA VAL A 43 -39.51 31.05 4.80
C VAL A 43 -40.28 29.74 4.94
N GLU A 44 -40.84 29.21 3.85
CA GLU A 44 -41.55 27.92 3.83
C GLU A 44 -40.62 26.73 4.11
N ALA A 45 -39.44 26.69 3.48
CA ALA A 45 -38.43 25.68 3.76
C ALA A 45 -37.96 25.75 5.23
N THR A 46 -37.77 26.96 5.77
CA THR A 46 -37.36 27.18 7.16
C THR A 46 -38.46 26.80 8.15
N SER A 47 -39.74 27.05 7.84
CA SER A 47 -40.86 26.66 8.71
C SER A 47 -41.01 25.13 8.72
N LYS A 48 -40.94 24.49 7.55
CA LYS A 48 -40.99 23.03 7.40
C LYS A 48 -39.83 22.34 8.12
N ALA A 49 -38.59 22.81 7.94
CA ALA A 49 -37.43 22.28 8.66
C ALA A 49 -37.53 22.46 10.18
N LYS A 50 -38.11 23.57 10.67
CA LYS A 50 -38.38 23.79 12.10
C LYS A 50 -39.48 22.87 12.65
N GLU A 51 -40.49 22.54 11.85
CA GLU A 51 -41.55 21.61 12.25
C GLU A 51 -41.06 20.15 12.26
N GLU A 52 -40.32 19.76 11.23
CA GLU A 52 -39.68 18.45 11.10
C GLU A 52 -38.67 18.21 12.23
N GLY A 53 -37.76 19.15 12.47
CA GLY A 53 -36.82 19.08 13.59
C GLY A 53 -37.50 19.05 14.97
N LYS A 54 -38.63 19.76 15.16
CA LYS A 54 -39.43 19.63 16.39
C LYS A 54 -40.03 18.23 16.55
N ARG A 55 -40.50 17.62 15.45
CA ARG A 55 -41.10 16.29 15.44
C ARG A 55 -40.06 15.20 15.71
N GLU A 56 -38.86 15.33 15.15
CA GLU A 56 -37.73 14.43 15.42
C GLU A 56 -37.28 14.54 16.88
N MET A 57 -37.06 15.75 17.39
CA MET A 57 -36.67 15.97 18.79
C MET A 57 -37.71 15.42 19.78
N GLN A 58 -39.01 15.58 19.47
CA GLN A 58 -40.08 14.97 20.26
C GLN A 58 -40.03 13.43 20.19
N GLY A 59 -39.80 12.86 19.00
CA GLY A 59 -39.65 11.41 18.81
C GLY A 59 -38.42 10.81 19.52
N VAL A 60 -37.30 11.53 19.59
CA VAL A 60 -36.12 11.14 20.39
C VAL A 60 -36.47 11.17 21.88
N LYS A 61 -37.05 12.28 22.36
CA LYS A 61 -37.44 12.43 23.77
C LYS A 61 -38.45 11.36 24.22
N ASP A 62 -39.44 11.03 23.39
CA ASP A 62 -40.42 10.00 23.69
C ASP A 62 -39.80 8.59 23.72
N ARG A 63 -38.78 8.32 22.89
CA ARG A 63 -37.97 7.08 22.97
C ARG A 63 -37.15 7.03 24.24
N GLU A 64 -36.42 8.09 24.59
CA GLU A 64 -35.64 8.17 25.83
C GLU A 64 -36.52 7.98 27.08
N VAL A 65 -37.69 8.62 27.12
CA VAL A 65 -38.67 8.45 28.19
C VAL A 65 -39.23 7.02 28.22
N ALA A 66 -39.50 6.40 27.07
CA ALA A 66 -39.94 5.00 27.01
C ALA A 66 -38.85 4.03 27.48
N GLU A 67 -37.58 4.27 27.14
CA GLU A 67 -36.45 3.47 27.60
C GLU A 67 -36.17 3.65 29.10
N ALA A 68 -36.20 4.88 29.60
CA ALA A 68 -36.08 5.16 31.02
C ALA A 68 -37.18 4.44 31.82
N ASN A 69 -38.45 4.54 31.38
CA ASN A 69 -39.56 3.83 31.99
C ASN A 69 -39.41 2.29 31.92
N ARG A 70 -38.87 1.74 30.83
CA ARG A 70 -38.56 0.30 30.72
C ARG A 70 -37.47 -0.12 31.72
N LYS A 71 -36.37 0.64 31.82
CA LYS A 71 -35.28 0.42 32.78
C LYS A 71 -35.79 0.50 34.23
N THR A 72 -36.60 1.51 34.56
CA THR A 72 -37.21 1.65 35.89
C THR A 72 -38.14 0.49 36.23
N ARG A 73 -39.00 0.04 35.30
CA ARG A 73 -39.88 -1.13 35.53
C ARG A 73 -39.08 -2.43 35.67
N ALA A 74 -38.01 -2.61 34.90
CA ALA A 74 -37.13 -3.78 35.05
C ALA A 74 -36.48 -3.80 36.45
N ALA A 75 -35.90 -2.69 36.90
CA ALA A 75 -35.31 -2.57 38.23
C ALA A 75 -36.34 -2.75 39.37
N GLN A 76 -37.58 -2.26 39.21
CA GLN A 76 -38.67 -2.49 40.17
C GLN A 76 -39.09 -3.97 40.24
N ASN A 77 -39.20 -4.65 39.10
CA ASN A 77 -39.52 -6.07 39.04
C ASN A 77 -38.40 -6.92 39.66
N GLU A 78 -37.14 -6.56 39.40
CA GLU A 78 -35.96 -7.19 39.99
C GLU A 78 -35.91 -6.98 41.51
N ALA A 79 -36.06 -5.75 42.01
CA ALA A 79 -36.14 -5.49 43.46
C ALA A 79 -37.30 -6.24 44.14
N SER A 80 -38.45 -6.37 43.45
CA SER A 80 -39.59 -7.14 43.93
C SER A 80 -39.31 -8.66 43.97
N SER A 81 -38.61 -9.19 42.97
CA SER A 81 -38.24 -10.61 42.92
C SER A 81 -37.17 -10.97 43.95
N TYR A 82 -36.16 -10.11 44.17
CA TYR A 82 -35.22 -10.24 45.29
C TYR A 82 -35.97 -10.23 46.63
N ARG A 83 -36.84 -9.23 46.87
CA ARG A 83 -37.59 -9.14 48.13
C ARG A 83 -38.50 -10.35 48.37
N THR A 84 -39.08 -10.92 47.32
CA THR A 84 -39.93 -12.11 47.41
C THR A 84 -39.12 -13.40 47.61
N SER A 85 -37.95 -13.51 46.97
CA SER A 85 -37.11 -14.72 47.03
C SER A 85 -36.22 -14.78 48.28
N PHE A 86 -35.80 -13.64 48.82
CA PHE A 86 -34.86 -13.56 49.95
C PHE A 86 -35.49 -13.07 51.26
N GLY A 87 -36.65 -12.41 51.23
CA GLY A 87 -37.29 -11.83 52.41
C GLY A 87 -37.83 -12.83 53.45
N THR A 88 -37.69 -14.13 53.22
CA THR A 88 -38.03 -15.20 54.17
C THR A 88 -36.81 -16.03 54.62
N LEU A 89 -35.61 -15.69 54.15
CA LEU A 89 -34.35 -16.29 54.59
C LEU A 89 -33.76 -15.52 55.77
N ASP A 90 -32.92 -16.19 56.55
CA ASP A 90 -32.21 -15.56 57.66
C ASP A 90 -31.11 -14.60 57.16
N GLU A 91 -30.80 -13.56 57.93
CA GLU A 91 -29.98 -12.43 57.50
C GLU A 91 -28.56 -12.89 57.09
N ASP A 92 -27.99 -13.87 57.80
CA ASP A 92 -26.68 -14.42 57.48
C ASP A 92 -26.72 -15.29 56.21
N THR A 93 -27.83 -16.00 55.96
CA THR A 93 -27.99 -16.76 54.69
C THR A 93 -28.18 -15.81 53.50
N GLN A 94 -28.86 -14.69 53.68
CA GLN A 94 -28.96 -13.66 52.65
C GLN A 94 -27.58 -13.08 52.31
N LYS A 95 -26.79 -12.70 53.33
CA LYS A 95 -25.42 -12.18 53.15
C LYS A 95 -24.51 -13.18 52.43
N ASP A 96 -24.57 -14.46 52.78
CA ASP A 96 -23.76 -15.49 52.11
C ASP A 96 -24.12 -15.64 50.61
N ILE A 97 -25.41 -15.53 50.25
CA ILE A 97 -25.85 -15.59 48.85
C ILE A 97 -25.45 -14.32 48.10
N GLU A 98 -25.56 -13.14 48.71
CA GLU A 98 -25.07 -11.88 48.14
C GLU A 98 -23.54 -11.92 47.93
N LEU A 99 -22.79 -12.41 48.93
CA LEU A 99 -21.35 -12.59 48.84
C LEU A 99 -20.95 -13.60 47.76
N ALA A 100 -21.73 -14.67 47.57
CA ALA A 100 -21.53 -15.63 46.48
C ALA A 100 -21.74 -14.97 45.10
N ARG A 101 -22.82 -14.18 44.93
CA ARG A 101 -23.07 -13.40 43.71
C ARG A 101 -21.96 -12.39 43.42
N TYR A 102 -21.51 -11.63 44.43
CA TYR A 102 -20.39 -10.71 44.27
C TYR A 102 -19.11 -11.41 43.85
N ARG A 103 -18.79 -12.59 44.42
CA ARG A 103 -17.63 -13.40 44.02
C ARG A 103 -17.75 -13.95 42.60
N GLU A 104 -18.96 -14.27 42.14
CA GLU A 104 -19.20 -14.72 40.77
C GLU A 104 -19.08 -13.57 39.76
N GLN A 105 -19.62 -12.40 40.10
CA GLN A 105 -19.49 -11.18 39.31
C GLN A 105 -18.03 -10.69 39.23
N ASP A 106 -17.29 -10.72 40.34
CA ASP A 106 -15.88 -10.36 40.39
C ASP A 106 -15.02 -11.31 39.53
N LYS A 107 -15.28 -12.63 39.57
CA LYS A 107 -14.65 -13.59 38.64
C LYS A 107 -14.95 -13.28 37.17
N TYR A 108 -16.19 -12.90 36.85
CA TYR A 108 -16.55 -12.52 35.48
C TYR A 108 -15.78 -11.27 35.02
N HIS A 109 -15.69 -10.24 35.87
CA HIS A 109 -14.92 -9.03 35.58
C HIS A 109 -13.41 -9.31 35.46
N GLN A 110 -12.85 -10.16 36.32
CA GLN A 110 -11.44 -10.57 36.24
C GLN A 110 -11.15 -11.35 34.96
N ASN A 111 -12.00 -12.30 34.58
CA ASN A 111 -11.87 -13.03 33.31
C ASN A 111 -11.99 -12.09 32.11
N SER A 112 -12.98 -11.19 32.10
CA SER A 112 -13.16 -10.20 31.03
C SER A 112 -11.97 -9.24 30.92
N ALA A 113 -11.42 -8.77 32.05
CA ALA A 113 -10.23 -7.92 32.06
C ALA A 113 -8.97 -8.68 31.62
N GLN A 114 -8.87 -9.98 31.93
CA GLN A 114 -7.78 -10.83 31.47
C GLN A 114 -7.86 -11.12 29.96
N GLU A 115 -9.06 -11.38 29.42
CA GLU A 115 -9.31 -11.56 27.99
C GLU A 115 -9.05 -10.26 27.22
N GLU A 116 -9.48 -9.11 27.75
CA GLU A 116 -9.18 -7.80 27.17
C GLU A 116 -7.68 -7.48 27.21
N ALA A 117 -6.98 -7.80 28.32
CA ALA A 117 -5.53 -7.62 28.41
C ALA A 117 -4.75 -8.54 27.46
N GLN A 118 -5.19 -9.78 27.27
CA GLN A 118 -4.62 -10.70 26.26
C GLN A 118 -4.82 -10.14 24.86
N LYS A 119 -6.04 -9.70 24.53
CA LYS A 119 -6.33 -9.08 23.24
C LYS A 119 -5.49 -7.82 23.00
N GLN A 120 -5.35 -6.93 23.99
CA GLN A 120 -4.48 -5.76 23.89
C GLN A 120 -3.00 -6.15 23.66
N GLN A 121 -2.55 -7.26 24.27
CA GLN A 121 -1.20 -7.79 24.05
C GLN A 121 -1.01 -8.36 22.64
N GLU A 122 -2.02 -9.06 22.11
CA GLU A 122 -2.02 -9.57 20.73
C GLU A 122 -2.08 -8.41 19.72
N ASP A 123 -3.00 -7.46 19.88
CA ASP A 123 -3.11 -6.26 19.03
C ASP A 123 -1.79 -5.46 19.02
N ALA A 124 -1.16 -5.26 20.17
CA ALA A 124 0.15 -4.60 20.28
C ALA A 124 1.29 -5.42 19.63
N PHE A 125 1.24 -6.76 19.71
CA PHE A 125 2.20 -7.63 19.01
C PHE A 125 2.06 -7.50 17.50
N TYR A 126 0.84 -7.54 16.95
CA TYR A 126 0.58 -7.36 15.52
C TYR A 126 0.97 -5.95 15.04
N GLN A 127 0.68 -4.90 15.82
CA GLN A 127 1.13 -3.54 15.51
C GLN A 127 2.65 -3.45 15.40
N ARG A 128 3.38 -3.91 16.43
CA ARG A 128 4.85 -3.87 16.44
C ARG A 128 5.48 -4.68 15.31
N MET A 129 4.86 -5.81 14.95
CA MET A 129 5.29 -6.64 13.84
C MET A 129 5.09 -5.93 12.49
N ASN A 130 3.94 -5.28 12.30
CA ASN A 130 3.64 -4.48 11.10
C ASN A 130 4.54 -3.24 10.99
N GLU A 131 4.83 -2.55 12.09
CA GLU A 131 5.81 -1.45 12.14
C GLU A 131 7.21 -1.92 11.70
N GLY A 132 7.63 -3.12 12.14
CA GLY A 132 8.87 -3.74 11.69
C GLY A 132 8.91 -4.01 10.19
N VAL A 133 7.79 -4.41 9.59
CA VAL A 133 7.64 -4.56 8.13
C VAL A 133 7.80 -3.21 7.42
N LEU A 134 7.05 -2.19 7.87
CA LEU A 134 7.07 -0.86 7.25
C LEU A 134 8.45 -0.21 7.35
N SER A 135 9.11 -0.32 8.51
CA SER A 135 10.50 0.11 8.70
C SER A 135 11.48 -0.63 7.79
N SER A 136 11.26 -1.94 7.56
CA SER A 136 12.07 -2.71 6.62
C SER A 136 11.89 -2.21 5.18
N LEU A 137 10.66 -1.95 4.74
CA LEU A 137 10.37 -1.41 3.40
C LEU A 137 10.99 -0.02 3.19
N ASP A 138 10.81 0.87 4.16
CA ASP A 138 11.40 2.21 4.16
C ASP A 138 12.95 2.13 4.10
N SER A 139 13.57 1.21 4.85
CA SER A 139 15.03 1.00 4.84
C SER A 139 15.58 0.47 3.51
N LEU A 140 14.74 -0.21 2.73
CA LEU A 140 15.04 -0.71 1.40
C LEU A 140 14.75 0.32 0.30
N GLY A 141 14.22 1.50 0.65
CA GLY A 141 13.80 2.54 -0.28
C GLY A 141 12.53 2.22 -1.07
N ILE A 142 11.80 1.17 -0.67
CA ILE A 142 10.57 0.73 -1.35
C ILE A 142 9.39 1.51 -0.76
N GLN A 143 8.63 2.19 -1.61
CA GLN A 143 7.45 2.92 -1.17
C GLN A 143 6.37 1.94 -0.69
N ARG A 144 5.72 2.26 0.44
CA ARG A 144 4.67 1.44 1.05
C ARG A 144 3.47 1.21 0.11
N ASP A 145 3.20 2.18 -0.77
CA ASP A 145 2.13 2.13 -1.77
C ASP A 145 2.61 1.60 -3.15
N ASP A 146 3.81 1.02 -3.24
CA ASP A 146 4.31 0.42 -4.48
C ASP A 146 3.42 -0.76 -4.90
N LYS A 147 2.78 -0.63 -6.06
CA LYS A 147 1.86 -1.62 -6.65
C LYS A 147 2.51 -2.98 -6.93
N ARG A 148 3.84 -3.07 -6.87
CA ARG A 148 4.61 -4.31 -7.01
C ARG A 148 4.64 -5.14 -5.71
N ILE A 149 4.27 -4.55 -4.56
CA ILE A 149 4.18 -5.22 -3.27
C ILE A 149 2.92 -6.10 -3.23
N ASP A 150 3.10 -7.39 -2.92
CA ASP A 150 1.99 -8.28 -2.55
C ASP A 150 1.87 -8.32 -1.03
N TRP A 151 0.87 -7.60 -0.49
CA TRP A 151 0.55 -7.59 0.94
C TRP A 151 -0.08 -8.89 1.45
N GLY A 152 -0.27 -9.90 0.58
CA GLY A 152 -0.95 -11.15 0.92
C GLY A 152 -2.47 -10.99 1.07
N THR A 153 -3.06 -9.99 0.42
CA THR A 153 -4.48 -9.64 0.54
C THR A 153 -5.36 -10.82 0.11
N GLY A 154 -5.97 -11.50 1.10
CA GLY A 154 -6.81 -12.69 0.88
C GLY A 154 -6.20 -14.01 1.36
N SER A 155 -4.96 -14.04 1.85
CA SER A 155 -4.42 -15.19 2.60
C SER A 155 -5.09 -15.28 3.99
N GLN A 156 -5.50 -16.49 4.40
CA GLN A 156 -5.99 -16.74 5.76
C GLN A 156 -4.85 -16.82 6.79
N ASP A 157 -3.65 -17.24 6.36
CA ASP A 157 -2.49 -17.40 7.24
C ASP A 157 -1.53 -16.21 7.13
N TYR A 158 -1.20 -15.60 8.27
CA TYR A 158 -0.21 -14.53 8.35
C TYR A 158 1.17 -14.94 7.81
N ILE A 159 1.58 -16.19 8.03
CA ILE A 159 2.87 -16.71 7.54
C ILE A 159 2.90 -16.73 6.00
N GLU A 160 1.78 -17.08 5.36
CA GLU A 160 1.67 -17.07 3.90
C GLU A 160 1.71 -15.64 3.36
N ALA A 161 0.90 -14.74 3.94
CA ALA A 161 0.89 -13.32 3.59
C ALA A 161 2.30 -12.70 3.69
N ARG A 162 3.02 -13.01 4.78
CA ARG A 162 4.39 -12.52 4.98
C ARG A 162 5.39 -13.10 3.99
N SER A 163 5.27 -14.39 3.65
CA SER A 163 6.12 -15.04 2.64
C SER A 163 5.94 -14.41 1.25
N ARG A 164 4.69 -14.11 0.86
CA ARG A 164 4.36 -13.41 -0.39
C ARG A 164 4.94 -11.98 -0.40
N LEU A 165 4.81 -11.27 0.73
CA LEU A 165 5.39 -9.95 0.90
C LEU A 165 6.92 -9.97 0.72
N ASP A 166 7.63 -10.80 1.48
CA ASP A 166 9.09 -10.88 1.42
C ASP A 166 9.57 -11.30 0.00
N ALA A 167 8.83 -12.18 -0.68
CA ALA A 167 9.10 -12.56 -2.08
C ALA A 167 8.87 -11.40 -3.07
N SER A 168 7.81 -10.61 -2.90
CA SER A 168 7.54 -9.43 -3.73
C SER A 168 8.61 -8.34 -3.54
N VAL A 169 9.04 -8.11 -2.31
CA VAL A 169 10.13 -7.22 -1.93
C VAL A 169 11.46 -7.66 -2.57
N ALA A 170 11.80 -8.94 -2.49
CA ALA A 170 13.00 -9.48 -3.14
C ALA A 170 12.95 -9.31 -4.68
N LYS A 171 11.76 -9.44 -5.28
CA LYS A 171 11.55 -9.21 -6.72
C LYS A 171 11.72 -7.74 -7.11
N ILE A 172 11.25 -6.80 -6.27
CA ILE A 172 11.46 -5.36 -6.45
C ILE A 172 12.96 -5.04 -6.42
N ILE A 173 13.66 -5.43 -5.36
CA ILE A 173 15.10 -5.16 -5.18
C ILE A 173 15.93 -5.73 -6.35
N SER A 174 15.60 -6.94 -6.81
CA SER A 174 16.33 -7.56 -7.93
C SER A 174 16.02 -6.93 -9.28
N SER A 175 14.81 -6.41 -9.51
CA SER A 175 14.49 -5.58 -10.69
C SER A 175 15.26 -4.27 -10.64
N ASP A 176 15.15 -3.52 -9.54
CA ASP A 176 15.72 -2.18 -9.41
C ASP A 176 17.27 -2.21 -9.49
N ARG A 177 17.90 -3.28 -8.97
CA ARG A 177 19.33 -3.54 -9.17
C ARG A 177 19.68 -3.83 -10.62
N LYS A 178 18.89 -4.63 -11.33
CA LYS A 178 19.14 -4.95 -12.74
C LYS A 178 19.01 -3.70 -13.61
N ASP A 179 18.00 -2.88 -13.36
CA ASP A 179 17.79 -1.62 -14.08
C ASP A 179 18.92 -0.60 -13.81
N ALA A 180 19.52 -0.62 -12.61
CA ALA A 180 20.71 0.15 -12.29
C ALA A 180 21.97 -0.41 -13.00
N ASP A 181 22.19 -1.73 -12.99
CA ASP A 181 23.31 -2.38 -13.68
C ASP A 181 23.25 -2.16 -15.21
N ASP A 182 22.07 -2.22 -15.82
CA ASP A 182 21.90 -2.00 -17.25
C ASP A 182 22.12 -0.52 -17.63
N LYS A 183 21.68 0.44 -16.80
CA LYS A 183 22.06 1.86 -16.94
C LYS A 183 23.56 2.07 -16.83
N LEU A 184 24.23 1.49 -15.83
CA LEU A 184 25.69 1.61 -15.66
C LEU A 184 26.47 1.03 -16.85
N LYS A 185 25.98 -0.04 -17.48
CA LYS A 185 26.58 -0.58 -18.72
C LYS A 185 26.41 0.38 -19.90
N ASP A 186 25.26 1.02 -20.03
CA ASP A 186 25.00 1.96 -21.13
C ASP A 186 25.76 3.28 -20.94
N ASP A 187 25.83 3.80 -19.70
CA ASP A 187 26.71 4.90 -19.32
C ASP A 187 28.17 4.55 -19.65
N PHE A 188 28.66 3.37 -19.24
CA PHE A 188 30.02 2.92 -19.53
C PHE A 188 30.30 2.83 -21.05
N LYS A 189 29.40 2.25 -21.85
CA LYS A 189 29.53 2.24 -23.32
C LYS A 189 29.55 3.65 -23.91
N SER A 190 28.71 4.56 -23.39
CA SER A 190 28.67 5.95 -23.86
C SER A 190 30.01 6.66 -23.58
N LEU A 191 30.58 6.43 -22.41
CA LEU A 191 31.85 7.00 -21.95
C LEU A 191 33.04 6.39 -22.71
N GLU A 192 33.03 5.08 -22.96
CA GLU A 192 33.99 4.40 -23.85
C GLU A 192 33.92 4.97 -25.28
N SER A 193 32.71 5.16 -25.83
CA SER A 193 32.53 5.73 -27.17
C SER A 193 32.98 7.20 -27.25
N THR A 194 32.90 7.93 -26.14
CA THR A 194 33.35 9.32 -26.04
C THR A 194 34.87 9.37 -25.98
N LEU A 195 35.49 8.55 -25.12
CA LEU A 195 36.95 8.38 -25.02
C LEU A 195 37.57 7.94 -26.36
N ARG A 196 36.96 6.99 -27.06
CA ARG A 196 37.44 6.54 -28.40
C ARG A 196 37.45 7.68 -29.42
N LYS A 197 36.44 8.56 -29.39
CA LYS A 197 36.36 9.75 -30.25
C LYS A 197 37.35 10.83 -29.83
N GLU A 198 37.44 11.17 -28.54
CA GLU A 198 38.37 12.19 -28.03
C GLU A 198 39.84 11.83 -28.27
N LEU A 199 40.19 10.55 -28.10
CA LEU A 199 41.51 10.02 -28.39
C LEU A 199 41.72 9.72 -29.89
N ASN A 200 40.74 10.02 -30.75
CA ASN A 200 40.76 9.76 -32.19
C ASN A 200 41.05 8.29 -32.57
N LEU A 201 40.85 7.34 -31.65
CA LEU A 201 41.15 5.91 -31.82
C LEU A 201 40.37 5.28 -32.97
N ASP A 202 39.13 5.70 -33.20
CA ASP A 202 38.30 5.24 -34.32
C ASP A 202 38.73 5.83 -35.69
N SER A 203 39.65 6.81 -35.70
CA SER A 203 40.19 7.44 -36.93
C SER A 203 41.62 7.01 -37.26
N VAL A 204 42.25 6.18 -36.41
CA VAL A 204 43.54 5.56 -36.71
C VAL A 204 43.31 4.48 -37.76
N ASP A 205 43.52 4.84 -39.03
CA ASP A 205 43.52 3.90 -40.15
C ASP A 205 44.63 2.86 -39.96
N THR A 206 44.27 1.68 -39.47
CA THR A 206 45.18 0.54 -39.30
C THR A 206 45.57 -0.12 -40.64
N THR A 207 45.11 0.42 -41.78
CA THR A 207 45.44 -0.09 -43.12
C THR A 207 46.80 0.42 -43.65
N ALA A 208 47.52 1.26 -42.90
CA ALA A 208 48.82 1.82 -43.28
C ALA A 208 50.01 1.20 -42.52
N GLY A 209 50.23 -0.11 -42.65
CA GLY A 209 51.39 -0.76 -42.02
C GLY A 209 51.49 -2.27 -42.21
N GLY A 210 51.87 -2.73 -43.40
CA GLY A 210 52.25 -4.13 -43.63
C GLY A 210 53.55 -4.49 -42.90
N GLY A 211 53.45 -4.83 -41.61
CA GLY A 211 54.55 -5.36 -40.79
C GLY A 211 54.47 -6.89 -40.69
N ASN A 212 55.58 -7.58 -40.93
CA ASN A 212 55.63 -9.05 -40.91
C ASN A 212 55.15 -9.66 -39.58
N SER A 213 54.32 -10.71 -39.68
CA SER A 213 53.72 -11.44 -38.56
C SER A 213 54.69 -12.41 -37.83
N GLU A 214 55.95 -12.02 -37.60
CA GLU A 214 56.95 -12.83 -36.89
C GLU A 214 56.85 -12.71 -35.34
N THR A 215 55.96 -11.86 -34.83
CA THR A 215 55.66 -11.73 -33.39
C THR A 215 54.60 -12.71 -32.92
N ASP A 216 53.46 -12.80 -33.63
CA ASP A 216 52.36 -13.71 -33.27
C ASP A 216 52.77 -15.18 -33.39
N ASP A 217 53.57 -15.49 -34.41
CA ASP A 217 54.05 -16.85 -34.67
C ASP A 217 55.09 -17.31 -33.63
N PHE A 218 55.69 -16.38 -32.88
CA PHE A 218 56.55 -16.71 -31.73
C PHE A 218 55.72 -16.95 -30.46
N HIS A 219 54.75 -16.08 -30.15
CA HIS A 219 53.90 -16.27 -28.97
C HIS A 219 53.06 -17.54 -29.07
N SER A 220 52.54 -17.89 -30.25
CA SER A 220 51.79 -19.14 -30.45
C SER A 220 52.65 -20.40 -30.24
N ARG A 221 53.93 -20.37 -30.66
CA ARG A 221 54.89 -21.48 -30.45
C ARG A 221 55.33 -21.62 -29.00
N VAL A 222 55.58 -20.52 -28.29
CA VAL A 222 56.03 -20.55 -26.89
C VAL A 222 54.87 -20.87 -25.92
N SER A 223 53.65 -20.43 -26.22
CA SER A 223 52.47 -20.72 -25.39
C SER A 223 51.89 -22.12 -25.59
N ASN A 224 52.37 -22.90 -26.55
CA ASN A 224 51.89 -24.27 -26.80
C ASN A 224 52.73 -25.30 -26.02
N PRO A 225 52.19 -25.96 -24.97
CA PRO A 225 52.95 -26.88 -24.12
C PRO A 225 53.44 -28.16 -24.82
N ASN A 226 52.99 -28.43 -26.04
CA ASN A 226 53.44 -29.56 -26.85
C ASN A 226 54.56 -29.19 -27.85
N HIS A 227 54.96 -27.92 -27.95
CA HIS A 227 56.02 -27.48 -28.86
C HIS A 227 57.40 -27.61 -28.20
N LYS A 228 58.34 -28.30 -28.86
CA LYS A 228 59.73 -28.39 -28.39
C LYS A 228 60.50 -27.15 -28.83
N LEU A 229 60.75 -26.25 -27.88
CA LEU A 229 61.57 -25.05 -28.08
C LEU A 229 62.90 -25.40 -28.79
N THR A 230 63.13 -24.78 -29.94
CA THR A 230 64.37 -24.95 -30.71
C THR A 230 65.38 -23.87 -30.33
N LYS A 231 66.63 -24.02 -30.79
CA LYS A 231 67.67 -22.99 -30.60
C LYS A 231 67.29 -21.66 -31.25
N LYS A 232 66.44 -21.67 -32.30
CA LYS A 232 65.96 -20.44 -32.94
C LYS A 232 64.99 -19.71 -32.02
N ASP A 233 64.01 -20.41 -31.43
CA ASP A 233 63.04 -19.78 -30.52
C ASP A 233 63.73 -19.19 -29.28
N ILE A 234 64.81 -19.82 -28.77
CA ILE A 234 65.62 -19.24 -27.67
C ILE A 234 66.36 -17.97 -28.11
N GLN A 235 66.83 -17.89 -29.35
CA GLN A 235 67.47 -16.69 -29.88
C GLN A 235 66.46 -15.57 -30.11
N ASP A 236 65.32 -15.88 -30.76
CA ASP A 236 64.21 -14.93 -30.98
C ASP A 236 63.69 -14.37 -29.64
N ALA A 237 63.62 -15.18 -28.58
CA ALA A 237 63.24 -14.76 -27.23
C ALA A 237 64.22 -13.76 -26.62
N ARG A 238 65.52 -13.95 -26.88
CA ARG A 238 66.60 -13.09 -26.38
C ARG A 238 66.67 -11.76 -27.11
N GLU A 239 66.46 -11.78 -28.43
CA GLU A 239 66.34 -10.58 -29.26
C GLU A 239 65.09 -9.76 -28.90
N LYS A 240 64.02 -10.43 -28.44
CA LYS A 240 62.79 -9.81 -27.91
C LYS A 240 62.85 -9.46 -26.40
N GLY A 241 63.97 -9.71 -25.72
CA GLY A 241 64.17 -9.34 -24.31
C GLY A 241 63.32 -10.11 -23.29
N ILE A 242 62.84 -11.30 -23.63
CA ILE A 242 61.98 -12.14 -22.78
C ILE A 242 62.81 -13.03 -21.83
N ILE A 243 64.08 -13.30 -22.19
CA ILE A 243 65.11 -14.04 -21.42
C ILE A 243 66.52 -13.53 -21.73
#